data_AF-A0A7J7UJV5-F1
#
_entry.id   AF-A0A7J7UJV5-F1
#
_cell.length_a   1.000
_cell.length_b   1.000
_cell.length_c   1.000
_cell.angle_alpha   90.00
_cell.angle_beta   90.00
_cell.angle_gamma   90.00
#
_symmetry.space_group_name_H-M   'P 1'
#
loop_
_entity.id
_entity.type
_entity.pdbx_description
1 polymer ?
#
loop_
_entity_poly.entity_id
_entity_poly.type
_entity_poly.pdbx_seq_one_letter_code
_entity_poly.pdbx_strand_id
1 'polypeptide(L)'
;MLSWRLLAQTGAQILGRGAWHLGASQGSGNRTDTWLLVRSLHDKSSTWWDEHLSEENVPFVKQLDSDETKAQLASKLCPLKDEPWPLHPWEPGSSRVGLIALKLGMMPLWTKDGQKHVATLLQVQDCHVLKYTPKENYNGKTAALTVGGKTVSRFHICQHYVLTTLRQ
;
A
#
# COMPACT_ATOMS: atom_id res chain seq x y z
N MET A 1 28.93 11.66 3.44
CA MET A 1 27.45 11.62 3.39
C MET A 1 26.96 11.22 4.77
N LEU A 2 26.60 12.20 5.60
CA LEU A 2 26.22 12.01 7.00
C LEU A 2 24.75 11.60 7.11
N SER A 3 24.53 10.53 7.88
CA SER A 3 23.26 9.87 8.15
C SER A 3 22.32 10.74 9.00
N TRP A 4 21.08 10.94 8.54
CA TRP A 4 19.98 11.66 9.21
C TRP A 4 19.35 10.91 10.40
N ARG A 5 20.09 10.07 11.13
CA ARG A 5 19.54 9.22 12.22
C ARG A 5 19.56 9.83 13.63
N LEU A 6 19.84 11.13 13.79
CA LEU A 6 19.91 11.76 15.12
C LEU A 6 19.28 13.16 15.08
N LEU A 7 17.96 13.26 15.28
CA LEU A 7 17.27 14.46 15.80
C LEU A 7 15.75 14.22 15.84
N ALA A 8 15.23 13.77 16.99
CA ALA A 8 13.96 14.22 17.57
C ALA A 8 13.62 13.39 18.81
N GLN A 9 14.31 13.64 19.93
CA GLN A 9 13.74 13.39 21.25
C GLN A 9 14.48 14.25 22.26
N THR A 10 13.98 15.47 22.46
CA THR A 10 14.44 16.37 23.51
C THR A 10 13.24 17.14 24.07
N GLY A 11 12.96 16.92 25.35
CA GLY A 11 12.45 17.94 26.27
C GLY A 11 10.94 18.04 26.44
N ALA A 12 10.37 17.25 27.35
CA ALA A 12 9.09 17.57 28.01
C ALA A 12 9.30 17.67 29.52
N GLN A 13 9.66 18.87 30.00
CA GLN A 13 9.43 19.29 31.37
C GLN A 13 9.09 20.78 31.36
N ILE A 14 7.89 21.14 31.85
CA ILE A 14 7.65 22.18 32.87
C ILE A 14 6.13 22.48 32.98
N LEU A 15 5.66 22.31 34.22
CA LEU A 15 4.52 22.90 34.94
C LEU A 15 3.10 22.91 34.35
N GLY A 16 2.21 22.21 35.08
CA GLY A 16 0.79 22.54 35.21
C GLY A 16 0.26 22.09 36.57
N ARG A 17 0.30 22.99 37.56
CA ARG A 17 -0.30 22.83 38.89
C ARG A 17 -1.84 22.73 38.78
N GLY A 18 -2.45 21.80 39.51
CA GLY A 18 -3.89 21.75 39.81
C GLY A 18 -4.18 20.56 40.71
N ALA A 19 -4.11 20.73 42.03
CA ALA A 19 -5.25 21.03 42.91
C ALA A 19 -6.10 19.79 43.25
N TRP A 20 -5.80 19.24 44.43
CA TRP A 20 -6.70 18.67 45.45
C TRP A 20 -7.91 17.84 44.99
N HIS A 21 -7.90 16.55 45.35
CA HIS A 21 -8.98 16.01 46.17
C HIS A 21 -8.47 14.81 46.99
N LEU A 22 -8.39 15.04 48.30
CA LEU A 22 -8.20 14.01 49.32
C LEU A 22 -9.48 13.20 49.45
N GLY A 23 -9.39 11.89 49.27
CA GLY A 23 -10.38 10.92 49.72
C GLY A 23 -9.70 9.94 50.65
N ALA A 24 -9.67 10.24 51.95
CA ALA A 24 -9.18 9.33 52.97
C ALA A 24 -10.31 8.35 53.36
N SER A 25 -10.06 7.06 53.18
CA SER A 25 -10.81 5.98 53.85
C SER A 25 -9.86 5.35 54.86
N GLN A 26 -10.10 5.60 56.14
CA GLN A 26 -9.36 5.03 57.25
C GLN A 26 -9.92 3.63 57.56
N GLY A 27 -9.28 2.60 57.02
CA GLY A 27 -9.59 1.20 57.29
C GLY A 27 -8.35 0.49 57.82
N SER A 28 -8.33 0.26 59.13
CA SER A 28 -7.37 -0.57 59.85
C SER A 28 -7.42 -2.01 59.34
N GLY A 29 -6.29 -2.56 58.92
CA GLY A 29 -6.21 -3.96 58.46
C GLY A 29 -4.81 -4.33 58.01
N ASN A 30 -4.11 -5.08 58.87
CA ASN A 30 -2.78 -5.63 58.65
C ASN A 30 -2.81 -6.63 57.47
N ARG A 31 -2.55 -6.18 56.24
CA ARG A 31 -2.32 -7.03 55.07
C ARG A 31 -1.21 -6.39 54.25
N THR A 32 -0.15 -7.15 54.00
CA THR A 32 0.86 -6.81 53.01
C THR A 32 0.18 -6.72 51.65
N ASP A 33 -0.25 -5.53 51.28
CA ASP A 33 -0.80 -5.22 49.98
C ASP A 33 0.32 -5.38 48.95
N THR A 34 0.42 -6.61 48.43
CA THR A 34 1.18 -6.89 47.24
C THR A 34 0.45 -6.19 46.10
N TRP A 35 0.82 -4.95 45.86
CA TRP A 35 0.41 -4.22 44.66
C TRP A 35 1.03 -4.93 43.45
N LEU A 36 0.34 -5.96 42.96
CA LEU A 36 0.55 -6.49 41.63
C LEU A 36 0.03 -5.44 40.66
N LEU A 37 0.83 -4.41 40.40
CA LEU A 37 0.74 -3.68 39.14
C LEU A 37 1.03 -4.69 38.04
N VAL A 38 -0.02 -5.31 37.51
CA VAL A 38 0.03 -5.91 36.18
C VAL A 38 0.20 -4.73 35.23
N ARG A 39 1.45 -4.33 34.98
CA ARG A 39 1.77 -3.55 33.80
C ARG A 39 1.38 -4.45 32.64
N SER A 40 0.29 -4.13 31.96
CA SER A 40 0.07 -4.64 30.62
C SER A 40 1.23 -4.11 29.76
N LEU A 41 2.35 -4.83 29.75
CA LEU A 41 3.42 -4.68 28.76
C LEU A 41 2.88 -5.20 27.43
N HIS A 42 1.93 -4.48 26.86
CA HIS A 42 1.78 -4.47 25.42
C HIS A 42 2.67 -3.35 24.89
N ASP A 43 3.97 -3.52 25.07
CA ASP A 43 4.97 -2.76 24.33
C ASP A 43 4.98 -3.32 22.90
N LYS A 44 3.97 -2.93 22.12
CA LYS A 44 3.89 -3.28 20.70
C LYS A 44 4.81 -2.30 19.96
N SER A 45 6.12 -2.53 20.02
CA SER A 45 7.06 -1.78 19.20
C SER A 45 6.74 -2.03 17.72
N SER A 46 6.66 -0.94 16.95
CA SER A 46 6.52 -1.04 15.49
C SER A 46 7.80 -1.62 14.92
N THR A 47 7.69 -2.69 14.13
CA THR A 47 8.84 -3.34 13.47
C THR A 47 8.74 -3.22 11.95
N TRP A 48 9.89 -3.30 11.28
CA TRP A 48 10.00 -3.37 9.82
C TRP A 48 10.35 -4.79 9.36
N TRP A 49 10.06 -5.10 8.10
CA TRP A 49 10.17 -6.46 7.55
C TRP A 49 11.59 -7.05 7.64
N ASP A 50 12.62 -6.21 7.63
CA ASP A 50 14.04 -6.59 7.63
C ASP A 50 14.74 -6.48 9.00
N GLU A 51 14.05 -5.99 10.03
CA GLU A 51 14.67 -5.69 11.34
C GLU A 51 15.22 -6.95 12.04
N HIS A 52 14.55 -8.09 11.85
CA HIS A 52 14.87 -9.36 12.51
C HIS A 52 15.46 -10.39 11.54
N LEU A 53 15.89 -9.96 10.35
CA LEU A 53 16.52 -10.83 9.35
C LEU A 53 18.05 -10.77 9.48
N SER A 54 18.71 -11.93 9.31
CA SER A 54 20.16 -11.98 9.14
C SER A 54 20.59 -11.38 7.80
N GLU A 55 21.84 -10.95 7.69
CA GLU A 55 22.40 -10.38 6.47
C GLU A 55 22.27 -11.32 5.25
N GLU A 56 22.31 -12.64 5.47
CA GLU A 56 22.14 -13.67 4.44
C GLU A 56 20.68 -13.85 4.02
N ASN A 57 19.72 -13.65 4.93
CA ASN A 57 18.30 -13.88 4.66
C ASN A 57 17.65 -12.71 3.90
N VAL A 58 18.14 -11.48 4.10
CA VAL A 58 17.63 -10.29 3.40
C VAL A 58 17.65 -10.45 1.87
N PRO A 59 18.77 -10.82 1.21
CA PRO A 59 18.78 -11.01 -0.24
C PRO A 59 17.93 -12.21 -0.68
N PHE A 60 17.90 -13.29 0.10
CA PHE A 60 17.08 -14.46 -0.20
C PHE A 60 15.58 -14.13 -0.26
N VAL A 61 15.07 -13.43 0.75
CA VAL A 61 13.65 -13.02 0.80
C VAL A 61 13.31 -12.07 -0.34
N LYS A 62 14.19 -11.13 -0.70
CA LYS A 62 14.01 -10.24 -1.86
C LYS A 62 13.94 -11.02 -3.17
N GLN A 63 14.81 -12.01 -3.33
CA GLN A 63 14.84 -12.84 -4.54
C GLN A 63 13.55 -13.64 -4.67
N LEU A 64 13.11 -14.31 -3.60
CA LEU A 64 11.84 -15.05 -3.56
C LEU A 64 10.66 -14.16 -3.98
N ASP A 65 10.51 -12.98 -3.36
CA ASP A 65 9.42 -12.06 -3.70
C ASP A 65 9.45 -11.64 -5.17
N SER A 66 10.65 -11.41 -5.71
CA SER A 66 10.83 -11.03 -7.12
C SER A 66 10.48 -12.14 -8.10
N ASP A 67 10.82 -13.38 -7.77
CA ASP A 67 10.60 -14.54 -8.64
C ASP A 67 9.12 -14.96 -8.62
N GLU A 68 8.48 -14.91 -7.44
CA GLU A 68 7.03 -15.08 -7.33
C GLU A 68 6.27 -14.01 -8.14
N THR A 69 6.68 -12.75 -8.03
CA THR A 69 6.06 -11.65 -8.79
C THR A 69 6.17 -11.87 -10.29
N LYS A 70 7.35 -12.26 -10.79
CA LYS A 70 7.54 -12.57 -12.22
C LYS A 70 6.68 -13.76 -12.66
N ALA A 71 6.60 -14.81 -11.85
CA ALA A 71 5.79 -15.98 -12.15
C ALA A 71 4.30 -15.63 -12.22
N GLN A 72 3.81 -14.83 -11.26
CA GLN A 72 2.43 -14.34 -11.25
C GLN A 72 2.12 -13.50 -12.50
N LEU A 73 3.00 -12.57 -12.86
CA LEU A 73 2.84 -11.76 -14.07
C LEU A 73 2.84 -12.61 -15.33
N ALA A 74 3.77 -13.55 -15.46
CA ALA A 74 3.86 -14.46 -16.60
C ALA A 74 2.61 -15.32 -16.76
N SER A 75 2.01 -15.75 -15.65
CA SER A 75 0.78 -16.56 -15.67
C SER A 75 -0.42 -15.80 -16.25
N LYS A 76 -0.49 -14.47 -16.07
CA LYS A 76 -1.63 -13.64 -16.49
C LYS A 76 -1.45 -12.97 -17.86
N LEU A 77 -0.39 -13.30 -18.61
CA LEU A 77 -0.12 -12.72 -19.93
C LEU A 77 -1.10 -13.17 -21.02
N CYS A 78 -1.84 -14.27 -20.81
CA CYS A 78 -2.72 -14.88 -21.83
C CYS A 78 -4.21 -14.80 -21.44
N PRO A 79 -4.80 -13.60 -21.30
CA PRO A 79 -6.15 -13.44 -20.75
C PRO A 79 -7.27 -14.06 -21.61
N LEU A 80 -7.03 -14.32 -22.90
CA LEU A 80 -8.03 -14.91 -23.79
C LEU A 80 -8.13 -16.43 -23.67
N LYS A 81 -7.13 -17.09 -23.07
CA LYS A 81 -7.16 -18.53 -22.81
C LYS A 81 -7.92 -18.86 -21.53
N ASP A 82 -7.91 -17.94 -20.59
CA ASP A 82 -8.54 -18.08 -19.27
C ASP A 82 -9.96 -17.52 -19.33
N GLU A 83 -10.96 -18.37 -19.60
CA GLU A 83 -12.41 -18.10 -19.56
C GLU A 83 -12.82 -16.62 -19.66
N PRO A 84 -12.64 -16.01 -20.85
CA PRO A 84 -12.91 -14.59 -21.00
C PRO A 84 -14.40 -14.32 -20.87
N TRP A 85 -14.73 -13.18 -20.25
CA TRP A 85 -16.10 -12.69 -20.19
C TRP A 85 -16.65 -12.44 -21.60
N PRO A 86 -17.98 -12.52 -21.80
CA PRO A 86 -18.59 -12.26 -23.10
C PRO A 86 -18.17 -10.91 -23.68
N LEU A 87 -17.73 -10.93 -24.94
CA LEU A 87 -17.38 -9.72 -25.68
C LEU A 87 -18.64 -9.15 -26.34
N HIS A 88 -18.98 -7.93 -25.96
CA HIS A 88 -20.12 -7.21 -26.55
C HIS A 88 -19.66 -6.34 -27.73
N PRO A 89 -20.50 -6.15 -28.77
CA PRO A 89 -20.22 -5.21 -29.84
C PRO A 89 -20.19 -3.77 -29.33
N TRP A 90 -19.55 -2.88 -30.09
CA TRP A 90 -19.55 -1.46 -29.77
C TRP A 90 -20.93 -0.83 -30.02
N GLU A 91 -21.41 -0.04 -29.07
CA GLU A 91 -22.67 0.71 -29.18
C GLU A 91 -22.44 2.22 -28.94
N PRO A 92 -23.23 3.12 -29.55
CA PRO A 92 -23.16 4.55 -29.27
C PRO A 92 -23.38 4.85 -27.78
N GLY A 93 -22.52 5.69 -27.19
CA GLY A 93 -22.54 5.98 -25.75
C GLY A 93 -21.74 5.01 -24.89
N SER A 94 -21.14 3.96 -25.46
CA SER A 94 -20.21 3.07 -24.76
C SER A 94 -18.92 3.80 -24.36
N SER A 95 -18.49 3.60 -23.11
CA SER A 95 -17.20 4.08 -22.60
C SER A 95 -16.26 2.91 -22.31
N ARG A 96 -15.00 3.02 -22.76
CA ARG A 96 -13.97 1.99 -22.58
C ARG A 96 -13.09 2.27 -21.36
N VAL A 97 -12.42 1.22 -20.88
CA VAL A 97 -11.45 1.33 -19.80
C VAL A 97 -10.25 2.21 -20.20
N GLY A 98 -9.72 2.95 -19.23
CA GLY A 98 -8.50 3.74 -19.37
C GLY A 98 -7.23 2.93 -19.08
N LEU A 99 -6.09 3.62 -19.09
CA LEU A 99 -4.78 3.04 -18.75
C LEU A 99 -4.08 3.91 -17.69
N ILE A 100 -3.21 3.26 -16.91
CA ILE A 100 -2.28 3.93 -16.00
C ILE A 100 -0.89 3.85 -16.61
N ALA A 101 -0.25 5.01 -16.79
CA ALA A 101 1.06 5.11 -17.42
C ALA A 101 2.02 6.01 -16.63
N LEU A 102 3.32 5.77 -16.80
CA LEU A 102 4.40 6.56 -16.23
C LEU A 102 4.91 7.58 -17.25
N LYS A 103 4.96 8.85 -16.86
CA LYS A 103 5.55 9.91 -17.67
C LYS A 103 7.08 9.78 -17.65
N LEU A 104 7.67 9.51 -18.81
CA LEU A 104 9.12 9.41 -18.98
C LEU A 104 9.76 10.77 -19.27
N GLY A 105 9.09 11.62 -20.04
CA GLY A 105 9.64 12.90 -20.48
C GLY A 105 8.91 13.47 -21.68
N MET A 106 9.56 14.40 -22.38
CA MET A 106 9.03 15.05 -23.57
C MET A 106 10.05 14.95 -24.70
N MET A 107 9.57 14.70 -25.93
CA MET A 107 10.41 14.64 -27.12
C MET A 107 9.76 15.37 -28.29
N PRO A 108 10.54 16.01 -29.18
CA PRO A 108 10.00 16.59 -30.40
C PRO A 108 9.69 15.49 -31.43
N LEU A 109 8.55 15.61 -32.09
CA LEU A 109 8.14 14.84 -33.26
C LEU A 109 7.93 15.79 -34.45
N TRP A 110 8.32 15.35 -35.63
CA TRP A 110 8.15 16.11 -36.86
C TRP A 110 7.05 15.49 -37.71
N THR A 111 6.08 16.30 -38.14
CA THR A 111 5.02 15.86 -39.06
C THR A 111 5.55 15.77 -40.48
N LYS A 112 4.77 15.12 -41.36
CA LYS A 112 5.08 15.04 -42.79
C LYS A 112 5.15 16.42 -43.44
N ASP A 113 4.40 17.39 -42.91
CA ASP A 113 4.39 18.79 -43.37
C ASP A 113 5.59 19.61 -42.85
N GLY A 114 6.52 18.98 -42.14
CA GLY A 114 7.71 19.64 -41.59
C GLY A 114 7.47 20.46 -40.31
N GLN A 115 6.29 20.35 -39.69
CA GLN A 115 5.99 21.05 -38.44
C GLN A 115 6.48 20.26 -37.24
N LYS A 116 7.05 20.97 -36.26
CA LYS A 116 7.53 20.39 -35.00
C LYS A 116 6.44 20.41 -33.95
N HIS A 117 6.11 19.24 -33.40
CA HIS A 117 5.21 19.08 -32.26
C HIS A 117 5.95 18.49 -31.07
N VAL A 118 5.67 18.96 -29.86
CA VAL A 118 6.26 18.40 -28.64
C VAL A 118 5.32 17.34 -28.09
N ALA A 119 5.79 16.10 -27.97
CA ALA A 119 5.04 14.97 -27.46
C ALA A 119 5.54 14.57 -26.06
N THR A 120 4.64 14.02 -25.25
CA THR A 120 4.99 13.43 -23.93
C THR A 120 5.04 11.91 -24.06
N LEU A 121 6.13 11.32 -23.54
CA LEU A 121 6.31 9.87 -23.52
C LEU A 121 5.64 9.28 -22.28
N LEU A 122 4.68 8.38 -22.51
CA LEU A 122 3.94 7.66 -21.47
C LEU A 122 4.20 6.16 -21.63
N GLN A 123 4.83 5.54 -20.62
CA GLN A 123 5.09 4.09 -20.60
C GLN A 123 4.03 3.39 -19.75
N VAL A 124 3.35 2.41 -20.33
CA VAL A 124 2.44 1.53 -19.57
C VAL A 124 3.27 0.41 -18.94
N GLN A 125 3.26 0.33 -17.61
CA GLN A 125 3.93 -0.71 -16.84
C GLN A 125 2.91 -1.42 -15.96
N ASP A 126 2.83 -2.75 -16.09
CA ASP A 126 1.98 -3.66 -15.30
C ASP A 126 0.54 -3.14 -15.06
N CYS A 127 -0.16 -2.78 -16.15
CA CYS A 127 -1.51 -2.25 -16.07
C CYS A 127 -2.55 -3.36 -16.14
N HIS A 128 -3.20 -3.67 -15.01
CA HIS A 128 -4.14 -4.79 -14.87
C HIS A 128 -5.44 -4.34 -14.20
N VAL A 129 -6.55 -4.96 -14.57
CA VAL A 129 -7.84 -4.76 -13.89
C VAL A 129 -7.84 -5.56 -12.59
N LEU A 130 -8.09 -4.89 -11.47
CA LEU A 130 -8.09 -5.49 -10.13
C LEU A 130 -9.49 -5.91 -9.69
N LYS A 131 -10.50 -5.12 -10.05
CA LYS A 131 -11.88 -5.33 -9.60
C LYS A 131 -12.89 -4.73 -10.56
N TYR A 132 -13.98 -5.46 -10.78
CA TYR A 132 -15.21 -4.95 -11.38
C TYR A 132 -16.25 -4.66 -10.29
N THR A 133 -16.89 -3.49 -10.37
CA THR A 133 -18.01 -3.11 -9.51
C THR A 133 -19.21 -2.78 -10.41
N PRO A 134 -20.33 -3.51 -10.28
CA PRO A 134 -21.51 -3.28 -11.12
C PRO A 134 -22.18 -1.95 -10.77
N LYS A 135 -23.05 -1.46 -11.66
CA LYS A 135 -23.65 -0.11 -11.55
C LYS A 135 -24.40 0.10 -10.25
N GLU A 136 -25.06 -0.93 -9.75
CA GLU A 136 -25.87 -0.93 -8.52
C GLU A 136 -25.01 -0.60 -7.30
N ASN A 137 -23.77 -1.10 -7.29
CA ASN A 137 -22.84 -0.99 -6.17
C ASN A 137 -21.85 0.18 -6.30
N TYR A 138 -21.92 0.96 -7.38
CA TYR A 138 -21.01 2.08 -7.62
C TYR A 138 -21.69 3.45 -7.46
N ASN A 139 -22.45 3.88 -8.47
CA ASN A 139 -23.11 5.20 -8.48
C ASN A 139 -24.54 5.15 -9.07
N GLY A 140 -25.06 3.96 -9.33
CA GLY A 140 -26.38 3.73 -9.94
C GLY A 140 -26.48 4.05 -11.45
N LYS A 141 -25.45 4.65 -12.05
CA LYS A 141 -25.46 5.11 -13.45
C LYS A 141 -24.50 4.33 -14.34
N THR A 142 -23.30 4.04 -13.84
CA THR A 142 -22.21 3.40 -14.58
C THR A 142 -21.59 2.29 -13.74
N ALA A 143 -21.05 1.26 -14.39
CA ALA A 143 -20.16 0.32 -13.71
C ALA A 143 -18.77 0.94 -13.50
N ALA A 144 -17.98 0.40 -12.57
CA ALA A 144 -16.62 0.84 -12.32
C ALA A 144 -15.63 -0.33 -12.48
N LEU A 145 -14.52 -0.03 -13.15
CA LEU A 145 -13.34 -0.90 -13.23
C LEU A 145 -12.20 -0.25 -12.46
N THR A 146 -11.71 -0.95 -11.44
CA THR A 146 -10.52 -0.54 -10.70
C THR A 146 -9.30 -1.11 -11.42
N VAL A 147 -8.37 -0.24 -11.81
CA VAL A 147 -7.16 -0.59 -12.55
C VAL A 147 -5.94 -0.29 -11.68
N GLY A 148 -5.00 -1.24 -11.62
CA GLY A 148 -3.69 -1.08 -11.03
C GLY A 148 -2.65 -0.71 -12.08
N GLY A 149 -1.55 -0.11 -11.65
CA GLY A 149 -0.39 0.17 -12.50
C GLY A 149 0.87 0.26 -11.67
N LYS A 150 2.01 -0.09 -12.29
CA LYS A 150 3.34 -0.17 -11.68
C LYS A 150 3.40 -1.09 -10.45
N THR A 151 4.12 -2.20 -10.58
CA THR A 151 4.38 -3.10 -9.46
C THR A 151 5.23 -2.43 -8.36
N VAL A 152 4.84 -2.61 -7.10
CA VAL A 152 5.53 -2.10 -5.91
C VAL A 152 5.84 -3.23 -4.94
N SER A 153 6.85 -3.03 -4.08
CA SER A 153 7.23 -4.02 -3.08
C SER A 153 6.12 -4.28 -2.06
N ARG A 154 5.86 -5.55 -1.78
CA ARG A 154 4.84 -5.99 -0.81
C ARG A 154 5.19 -5.68 0.65
N PHE A 155 6.45 -5.36 0.94
CA PHE A 155 6.91 -5.07 2.30
C PHE A 155 6.45 -3.72 2.85
N HIS A 156 5.95 -2.82 1.99
CA HIS A 156 5.60 -1.44 2.37
C HIS A 156 4.11 -1.13 2.15
N ILE A 157 3.27 -2.16 2.06
CA ILE A 157 1.82 -2.02 1.89
C ILE A 157 1.07 -2.60 3.09
N CYS A 158 -0.12 -2.08 3.37
CA CYS A 158 -0.92 -2.58 4.47
C CYS A 158 -1.37 -4.03 4.23
N GLN A 159 -1.46 -4.81 5.31
CA GLN A 159 -1.85 -6.23 5.28
C GLN A 159 -3.15 -6.49 4.51
N HIS A 160 -4.14 -5.59 4.62
CA HIS A 160 -5.40 -5.69 3.90
C HIS A 160 -5.22 -5.74 2.36
N TYR A 161 -4.25 -5.01 1.82
CA TYR A 161 -3.97 -5.00 0.38
C TYR A 161 -3.17 -6.23 -0.08
N VAL A 162 -2.31 -6.77 0.79
CA VAL A 162 -1.56 -8.01 0.50
C VAL A 162 -2.52 -9.19 0.37
N LEU A 163 -3.44 -9.35 1.33
CA LEU A 163 -4.36 -10.49 1.39
C LEU A 163 -5.40 -10.47 0.26
N THR A 164 -5.78 -9.30 -0.22
CA THR A 164 -6.70 -9.17 -1.36
C THR A 164 -6.02 -9.52 -2.69
N THR A 165 -4.71 -9.28 -2.81
CA THR A 165 -3.93 -9.59 -4.02
C THR A 165 -3.54 -11.08 -4.10
N LEU A 166 -3.28 -11.75 -2.96
CA LEU A 166 -2.90 -13.17 -2.93
C LEU A 166 -4.07 -14.16 -3.10
N ARG A 167 -5.32 -13.69 -3.07
CA ARG A 167 -6.53 -14.51 -3.21
C ARG A 167 -7.15 -14.47 -4.61
N GLN A 168 -6.55 -13.74 -5.55
CA GLN A 168 -6.96 -13.64 -6.97
C GLN A 168 -6.02 -14.45 -7.87
#